data_AF-A0A6G1U2M6-F1
#
_entry.id   AF-A0A6G1U2M6-F1
#
_cell.length_a   1.000
_cell.length_b   1.000
_cell.length_c   1.000
_cell.angle_alpha   90.00
_cell.angle_beta   90.00
_cell.angle_gamma   90.00
#
_symmetry.space_group_name_H-M   'P 1'
#
loop_
_entity.id
_entity.type
_entity.pdbx_description
1 polymer ?
#
loop_
_entity_poly.entity_id
_entity_poly.type
_entity_poly.pdbx_seq_one_letter_code
_entity_poly.pdbx_strand_id
1 'polypeptide(L)'
;MGNKIKGAFTVRFIRTGDQIYVSKSIVKFDKAGAESGGSLFQAIDPTNGTLSVDWKTDIYNQPALKVGIKSAIGNPVTITGIKWTYRGTELTFNTSAATTGNYTGWNLSTDGKFAKKEVDGYCYLRLIDNAASTTIISNQIIGYEISYISNNVRDSIAGTEDVLIQQAGADSYSINITTSRSTLNATDKSTTLTATYLYGTKPISDEEFAKNWKLEWYKDFVLMSGQNGKTITVTRSDVDGSSVFSVKLLHKEGDNWVAKAVDAQRVTDDSDEWIIDSNPDGANPDAISKTSNAKFVLSLKQNGVKYTGTITWGWEVYNALNVKTYTGSGANVTLTAEMAKCVPDASNQGKNYYSDVAYEVTASIS
;
A
#
# COMPACT_ATOMS: atom_id res chain seq x y z
N MET A 1 6.24 -10.36 29.10
CA MET A 1 7.15 -10.94 28.08
C MET A 1 7.49 -9.82 27.13
N GLY A 2 8.73 -9.32 27.11
CA GLY A 2 9.11 -8.17 26.28
C GLY A 2 9.13 -8.52 24.80
N ASN A 3 8.67 -7.60 23.95
CA ASN A 3 8.74 -7.75 22.50
C ASN A 3 10.21 -7.75 22.04
N LYS A 4 10.59 -8.74 21.23
CA LYS A 4 11.92 -8.84 20.62
C LYS A 4 11.83 -8.46 19.15
N ILE A 5 12.49 -7.39 18.78
CA ILE A 5 12.59 -6.88 17.41
C ILE A 5 13.96 -7.31 16.87
N LYS A 6 14.00 -7.90 15.67
CA LYS A 6 15.23 -8.35 15.04
C LYS A 6 15.45 -7.61 13.73
N GLY A 7 16.69 -7.22 13.46
CA GLY A 7 17.13 -6.65 12.20
C GLY A 7 18.45 -7.28 11.77
N ALA A 8 18.59 -7.62 10.49
CA ALA A 8 19.83 -8.12 9.93
C ALA A 8 20.47 -7.04 9.06
N PHE A 9 21.74 -6.75 9.29
CA PHE A 9 22.51 -5.74 8.57
C PHE A 9 23.66 -6.42 7.86
N THR A 10 23.91 -6.02 6.61
CA THR A 10 25.08 -6.47 5.87
C THR A 10 25.92 -5.25 5.52
N VAL A 11 27.16 -5.23 6.00
CA VAL A 11 28.15 -4.28 5.47
C VAL A 11 28.74 -4.93 4.22
N ARG A 12 28.17 -4.59 3.07
CA ARG A 12 28.56 -5.14 1.76
C ARG A 12 29.74 -4.34 1.19
N PHE A 13 30.67 -5.03 0.53
CA PHE A 13 31.34 -4.44 -0.62
C PHE A 13 30.28 -4.24 -1.73
N ILE A 14 29.89 -2.98 -1.97
CA ILE A 14 28.87 -2.45 -2.92
C ILE A 14 27.99 -3.47 -3.69
N ARG A 15 26.71 -3.58 -3.30
CA ARG A 15 25.47 -3.55 -4.15
C ARG A 15 24.20 -3.74 -3.27
N THR A 16 23.14 -2.98 -3.53
CA THR A 16 21.94 -2.70 -2.68
C THR A 16 20.82 -3.75 -2.80
N GLY A 17 20.12 -4.07 -1.69
CA GLY A 17 19.02 -5.05 -1.62
C GLY A 17 17.71 -4.40 -1.18
N ASP A 18 17.15 -3.55 -2.03
CA ASP A 18 15.90 -2.83 -1.81
C ASP A 18 14.69 -3.62 -2.36
N GLN A 19 13.57 -3.65 -1.64
CA GLN A 19 12.31 -4.24 -2.09
C GLN A 19 11.32 -3.13 -2.47
N ILE A 20 10.74 -3.24 -3.66
CA ILE A 20 9.81 -2.25 -4.21
C ILE A 20 8.40 -2.82 -4.16
N TYR A 21 7.43 -2.03 -3.68
CA TYR A 21 6.03 -2.42 -3.60
C TYR A 21 5.11 -1.37 -4.24
N VAL A 22 3.91 -1.81 -4.63
CA VAL A 22 2.89 -0.96 -5.26
C VAL A 22 1.95 -0.41 -4.20
N SER A 23 1.73 0.90 -4.21
CA SER A 23 0.60 1.53 -3.52
C SER A 23 -0.57 1.68 -4.49
N LYS A 24 -1.77 1.29 -4.07
CA LYS A 24 -2.97 1.39 -4.89
C LYS A 24 -4.11 2.06 -4.14
N SER A 25 -4.82 2.96 -4.81
CA SER A 25 -6.11 3.46 -4.34
C SER A 25 -7.05 3.71 -5.52
N ILE A 26 -8.36 3.64 -5.26
CA ILE A 26 -9.37 4.04 -6.22
C ILE A 26 -9.87 5.41 -5.83
N VAL A 27 -9.71 6.37 -6.73
CA VAL A 27 -10.08 7.77 -6.49
C VAL A 27 -11.12 8.23 -7.50
N LYS A 28 -11.79 9.34 -7.18
CA LYS A 28 -12.59 10.12 -8.11
C LYS A 28 -12.27 11.60 -7.93
N PHE A 29 -12.62 12.41 -8.92
CA PHE A 29 -12.27 13.83 -8.97
C PHE A 29 -13.53 14.69 -8.97
N ASP A 30 -13.53 15.73 -8.14
CA ASP A 30 -14.56 16.76 -8.20
C ASP A 30 -14.30 17.77 -9.32
N LYS A 31 -15.14 18.82 -9.40
CA LYS A 31 -15.01 19.91 -10.37
C LYS A 31 -13.70 20.71 -10.29
N ALA A 32 -13.12 20.80 -9.10
CA ALA A 32 -11.85 21.48 -8.86
C ALA A 32 -10.66 20.55 -9.11
N GLY A 33 -10.89 19.26 -9.39
CA GLY A 33 -9.86 18.25 -9.54
C GLY A 33 -9.38 17.68 -8.20
N ALA A 34 -10.07 17.94 -7.09
CA ALA A 34 -9.72 17.39 -5.79
C ALA A 34 -10.08 15.89 -5.73
N GLU A 35 -9.16 15.11 -5.16
CA GLU A 35 -9.30 13.66 -5.01
C GLU A 35 -10.20 13.29 -3.82
N SER A 36 -11.10 12.34 -4.03
CA SER A 36 -11.84 11.64 -2.98
C SER A 36 -11.91 10.14 -3.28
N GLY A 37 -12.36 9.34 -2.32
CA GLY A 37 -12.50 7.89 -2.51
C GLY A 37 -13.48 7.56 -3.64
N GLY A 38 -13.04 6.71 -4.57
CA GLY A 38 -13.85 6.12 -5.64
C GLY A 38 -14.10 4.64 -5.40
N SER A 39 -14.87 4.02 -6.29
CA SER A 39 -15.04 2.57 -6.33
C SER A 39 -15.05 2.08 -7.79
N LEU A 40 -14.30 1.02 -8.09
CA LEU A 40 -14.37 0.30 -9.36
C LEU A 40 -15.55 -0.68 -9.32
N PHE A 41 -16.76 -0.15 -9.12
CA PHE A 41 -17.98 -0.94 -8.95
C PHE A 41 -19.11 -0.36 -9.82
N GLN A 42 -19.82 -1.22 -10.53
CA GLN A 42 -21.12 -0.91 -11.14
C GLN A 42 -22.14 -2.01 -10.84
N ALA A 43 -23.31 -1.59 -10.37
CA ALA A 43 -24.49 -2.42 -10.37
C ALA A 43 -25.23 -2.28 -11.71
N ILE A 44 -25.79 -3.38 -12.21
CA ILE A 44 -26.60 -3.40 -13.43
C ILE A 44 -27.90 -4.19 -13.21
N ASP A 45 -29.03 -3.64 -13.66
CA ASP A 45 -30.23 -4.43 -13.90
C ASP A 45 -30.10 -5.12 -15.28
N PRO A 46 -29.92 -6.45 -15.34
CA PRO A 46 -29.68 -7.14 -16.60
C PRO A 46 -30.90 -7.12 -17.54
N THR A 47 -32.09 -6.81 -17.02
CA THR A 47 -33.35 -6.82 -17.79
C THR A 47 -33.50 -5.58 -18.67
N ASN A 48 -33.18 -4.41 -18.11
CA ASN A 48 -33.39 -3.12 -18.79
C ASN A 48 -32.09 -2.32 -19.01
N GLY A 49 -30.95 -2.80 -18.50
CA GLY A 49 -29.65 -2.17 -18.67
C GLY A 49 -29.39 -0.95 -17.79
N THR A 50 -30.22 -0.69 -16.78
CA THR A 50 -30.02 0.42 -15.84
C THR A 50 -28.75 0.21 -15.04
N LEU A 51 -27.89 1.24 -14.97
CA LEU A 51 -26.60 1.19 -14.29
C LEU A 51 -26.57 2.04 -13.01
N SER A 52 -25.73 1.63 -12.08
CA SER A 52 -25.41 2.40 -10.88
C SER A 52 -23.95 2.20 -10.47
N VAL A 53 -23.06 3.17 -10.65
CA VAL A 53 -23.29 4.49 -11.24
C VAL A 53 -23.20 4.43 -12.78
N ASP A 54 -23.97 5.23 -13.51
CA ASP A 54 -23.74 5.44 -14.95
C ASP A 54 -22.63 6.49 -15.17
N TRP A 55 -21.42 6.00 -15.42
CA TRP A 55 -20.20 6.79 -15.58
C TRP A 55 -20.18 7.64 -16.85
N LYS A 56 -21.00 7.36 -17.87
CA LYS A 56 -21.14 8.25 -19.03
C LYS A 56 -21.82 9.56 -18.65
N THR A 57 -22.81 9.48 -17.76
CA THR A 57 -23.64 10.63 -17.39
C THR A 57 -23.15 11.34 -16.13
N ASP A 58 -22.42 10.64 -15.27
CA ASP A 58 -21.90 11.20 -14.02
C ASP A 58 -20.37 11.16 -13.99
N ILE A 59 -19.78 12.17 -14.61
CA ILE A 59 -18.33 12.30 -14.72
C ILE A 59 -17.63 12.38 -13.36
N TYR A 60 -18.26 12.95 -12.33
CA TYR A 60 -17.62 13.13 -11.02
C TYR A 60 -17.63 11.85 -10.18
N ASN A 61 -18.39 10.83 -10.60
CA ASN A 61 -18.36 9.49 -10.02
C ASN A 61 -17.60 8.47 -10.87
N GLN A 62 -16.94 8.90 -11.95
CA GLN A 62 -15.99 8.06 -12.69
C GLN A 62 -14.77 7.72 -11.81
N PRO A 63 -14.47 6.43 -11.59
CA PRO A 63 -13.33 6.02 -10.81
C PRO A 63 -12.04 6.08 -11.62
N ALA A 64 -10.94 6.32 -10.93
CA ALA A 64 -9.59 6.16 -11.43
C ALA A 64 -8.78 5.25 -10.50
N LEU A 65 -8.18 4.23 -11.08
CA LEU A 65 -7.15 3.44 -10.42
C LEU A 65 -5.87 4.27 -10.37
N LYS A 66 -5.47 4.66 -9.16
CA LYS A 66 -4.22 5.35 -8.85
C LYS A 66 -3.21 4.32 -8.38
N VAL A 67 -2.11 4.19 -9.10
CA VAL A 67 -0.99 3.32 -8.74
C VAL A 67 0.27 4.14 -8.53
N GLY A 68 0.99 3.85 -7.46
CA GLY A 68 2.32 4.36 -7.17
C GLY A 68 3.25 3.23 -6.77
N ILE A 69 4.53 3.55 -6.62
CA ILE A 69 5.53 2.60 -6.15
C ILE A 69 6.36 3.21 -5.05
N LYS A 70 6.81 2.37 -4.11
CA LYS A 70 7.60 2.79 -2.95
C LYS A 70 8.70 1.76 -2.65
N SER A 71 9.80 2.25 -2.10
CA SER A 71 10.86 1.41 -1.52
C SER A 71 10.50 1.05 -0.08
N ALA A 72 10.68 -0.21 0.28
CA ALA A 72 10.53 -0.70 1.65
C ALA A 72 11.51 -0.04 2.62
N ILE A 73 12.68 0.38 2.13
CA ILE A 73 13.72 1.03 2.96
C ILE A 73 13.84 2.54 2.71
N GLY A 74 12.87 3.14 2.00
CA GLY A 74 12.77 4.59 1.79
C GLY A 74 13.70 5.17 0.73
N ASN A 75 14.27 4.36 -0.16
CA ASN A 75 15.05 4.90 -1.28
C ASN A 75 14.16 5.67 -2.26
N PRO A 76 14.71 6.68 -2.95
CA PRO A 76 14.02 7.32 -4.07
C PRO A 76 13.71 6.30 -5.17
N VAL A 77 12.42 6.22 -5.53
CA VAL A 77 11.95 5.41 -6.65
C VAL A 77 11.34 6.35 -7.69
N THR A 78 11.69 6.18 -8.95
CA THR A 78 11.15 6.97 -10.07
C THR A 78 10.47 6.06 -11.06
N ILE A 79 9.18 6.29 -11.33
CA ILE A 79 8.45 5.64 -12.43
C ILE A 79 9.02 6.15 -13.76
N THR A 80 9.36 5.22 -14.66
CA THR A 80 9.86 5.53 -16.01
C THR A 80 8.88 5.17 -17.11
N GLY A 81 7.84 4.41 -16.79
CA GLY A 81 6.77 4.11 -17.74
C GLY A 81 5.68 3.24 -17.11
N ILE A 82 4.53 3.20 -17.76
CA ILE A 82 3.42 2.34 -17.39
C ILE A 82 2.71 1.78 -18.62
N LYS A 83 2.40 0.48 -18.58
CA LYS A 83 1.48 -0.17 -19.51
C LYS A 83 0.19 -0.48 -18.79
N TRP A 84 -0.93 -0.28 -19.48
CA TRP A 84 -2.26 -0.63 -18.99
C TRP A 84 -2.89 -1.68 -19.90
N THR A 85 -3.57 -2.64 -19.30
CA THR A 85 -4.35 -3.64 -20.04
C THR A 85 -5.78 -3.67 -19.53
N TYR A 86 -6.72 -3.99 -20.40
CA TYR A 86 -8.11 -4.25 -20.04
C TYR A 86 -8.55 -5.57 -20.66
N ARG A 87 -9.03 -6.50 -19.82
CA ARG A 87 -9.37 -7.88 -20.23
C ARG A 87 -8.20 -8.58 -20.94
N GLY A 88 -6.97 -8.32 -20.49
CA GLY A 88 -5.74 -8.88 -21.06
C GLY A 88 -5.25 -8.22 -22.36
N THR A 89 -5.95 -7.21 -22.88
CA THR A 89 -5.52 -6.46 -24.08
C THR A 89 -4.88 -5.14 -23.69
N GLU A 90 -3.73 -4.80 -24.25
CA GLU A 90 -3.06 -3.52 -24.00
C GLU A 90 -3.90 -2.34 -24.50
N LEU A 91 -4.04 -1.33 -23.64
CA LEU A 91 -4.74 -0.09 -23.94
C LEU A 91 -3.82 0.85 -24.71
N THR A 92 -4.31 1.39 -25.83
CA THR A 92 -3.60 2.41 -26.59
C THR A 92 -4.17 3.79 -26.27
N PHE A 93 -3.28 4.77 -26.09
CA PHE A 93 -3.65 6.15 -25.75
C PHE A 93 -3.13 7.14 -26.79
N ASN A 94 -3.85 8.25 -26.93
CA ASN A 94 -3.37 9.39 -27.70
C ASN A 94 -2.03 9.89 -27.14
N THR A 95 -1.11 10.28 -28.03
CA THR A 95 0.23 10.74 -27.65
C THR A 95 0.22 12.09 -26.92
N SER A 96 -0.84 12.87 -27.11
CA SER A 96 -1.02 14.19 -26.49
C SER A 96 -2.23 14.20 -25.58
N ALA A 97 -2.11 14.89 -24.45
CA ALA A 97 -3.21 15.09 -23.53
C ALA A 97 -4.29 15.99 -24.15
N ALA A 98 -5.55 15.76 -23.77
CA ALA A 98 -6.65 16.63 -24.15
C ALA A 98 -6.40 18.06 -23.63
N THR A 99 -6.69 19.06 -24.46
CA THR A 99 -6.48 20.48 -24.14
C THR A 99 -7.78 21.20 -23.81
N THR A 100 -8.92 20.54 -23.98
CA THR A 100 -10.26 21.10 -23.77
C THR A 100 -11.18 20.06 -23.13
N GLY A 101 -12.27 20.55 -22.52
CA GLY A 101 -13.30 19.72 -21.90
C GLY A 101 -12.89 19.10 -20.56
N ASN A 102 -13.72 18.17 -20.09
CA ASN A 102 -13.64 17.64 -18.73
C ASN A 102 -12.41 16.74 -18.45
N TYR A 103 -11.65 16.40 -19.49
CA TYR A 103 -10.45 15.56 -19.40
C TYR A 103 -9.17 16.33 -19.75
N THR A 104 -9.19 17.66 -19.63
CA THR A 104 -8.00 18.49 -19.88
C THR A 104 -6.82 17.99 -19.05
N GLY A 105 -5.67 17.74 -19.69
CA GLY A 105 -4.48 17.18 -19.05
C GLY A 105 -4.46 15.65 -18.93
N TRP A 106 -5.42 14.94 -19.52
CA TRP A 106 -5.44 13.47 -19.61
C TRP A 106 -5.25 12.98 -21.04
N ASN A 107 -4.56 11.86 -21.23
CA ASN A 107 -4.48 11.16 -22.51
C ASN A 107 -5.66 10.20 -22.63
N LEU A 108 -6.50 10.36 -23.63
CA LEU A 108 -7.66 9.49 -23.87
C LEU A 108 -7.23 8.22 -24.59
N SER A 109 -7.86 7.10 -24.26
CA SER A 109 -7.68 5.85 -25.00
C SER A 109 -8.33 5.94 -26.38
N THR A 110 -7.79 5.20 -27.34
CA THR A 110 -8.29 5.19 -28.72
C THR A 110 -9.67 4.54 -28.85
N ASP A 111 -10.05 3.69 -27.90
CA ASP A 111 -11.38 3.08 -27.82
C ASP A 111 -12.41 3.96 -27.05
N GLY A 112 -11.99 5.11 -26.53
CA GLY A 112 -12.84 6.07 -25.83
C GLY A 112 -13.30 5.64 -24.43
N LYS A 113 -12.79 4.53 -23.89
CA LYS A 113 -13.24 3.97 -22.59
C LYS A 113 -12.42 4.42 -21.39
N PHE A 114 -11.19 4.89 -21.63
CA PHE A 114 -10.24 5.21 -20.58
C PHE A 114 -9.60 6.58 -20.79
N ALA A 115 -9.14 7.16 -19.69
CA ALA A 115 -8.23 8.30 -19.71
C ALA A 115 -7.07 8.00 -18.76
N LYS A 116 -5.83 8.30 -19.17
CA LYS A 116 -4.65 8.17 -18.30
C LYS A 116 -3.99 9.52 -18.00
N LYS A 117 -3.33 9.58 -16.85
CA LYS A 117 -2.51 10.72 -16.43
C LYS A 117 -1.38 10.24 -15.53
N GLU A 118 -0.26 10.95 -15.56
CA GLU A 118 0.90 10.70 -14.71
C GLU A 118 1.22 12.01 -13.98
N VAL A 119 1.22 12.00 -12.64
CA VAL A 119 1.46 13.20 -11.82
C VAL A 119 2.01 12.80 -10.46
N ASP A 120 3.01 13.54 -9.97
CA ASP A 120 3.59 13.40 -8.62
C ASP A 120 3.99 11.97 -8.22
N GLY A 121 4.56 11.20 -9.16
CA GLY A 121 5.00 9.82 -8.90
C GLY A 121 3.87 8.79 -8.88
N TYR A 122 2.67 9.16 -9.32
CA TYR A 122 1.53 8.27 -9.49
C TYR A 122 1.08 8.21 -10.95
N CYS A 123 0.61 7.03 -11.35
CA CYS A 123 -0.07 6.82 -12.61
C CYS A 123 -1.55 6.56 -12.36
N TYR A 124 -2.40 7.17 -13.18
CA TYR A 124 -3.85 7.09 -13.08
C TYR A 124 -4.43 6.47 -14.33
N LEU A 125 -5.36 5.53 -14.16
CA LEU A 125 -6.25 5.05 -15.21
C LEU A 125 -7.70 5.27 -14.80
N ARG A 126 -8.36 6.25 -15.43
CA ARG A 126 -9.76 6.59 -15.23
C ARG A 126 -10.64 5.82 -16.20
N LEU A 127 -11.73 5.23 -15.71
CA LEU A 127 -12.80 4.69 -16.55
C LEU A 127 -13.76 5.81 -16.89
N ILE A 128 -13.84 6.16 -18.16
CA ILE A 128 -14.68 7.26 -18.67
C ILE A 128 -15.90 6.77 -19.45
N ASP A 129 -16.02 5.44 -19.59
CA ASP A 129 -17.16 4.72 -20.12
C ASP A 129 -17.55 3.59 -19.14
N ASN A 130 -18.80 3.14 -19.21
CA ASN A 130 -19.35 2.05 -18.42
C ASN A 130 -18.65 0.73 -18.74
N ALA A 131 -18.27 0.00 -17.70
CA ALA A 131 -17.73 -1.35 -17.80
C ALA A 131 -18.85 -2.38 -17.99
N ALA A 132 -20.03 -2.13 -17.41
CA ALA A 132 -21.19 -3.01 -17.49
C ALA A 132 -22.15 -2.65 -18.64
N SER A 133 -22.82 -3.67 -19.19
CA SER A 133 -23.95 -3.53 -20.12
C SER A 133 -24.82 -4.79 -20.06
N THR A 134 -25.96 -4.82 -20.74
CA THR A 134 -26.82 -6.04 -20.79
C THR A 134 -26.10 -7.26 -21.36
N THR A 135 -24.98 -7.07 -22.08
CA THR A 135 -24.12 -8.15 -22.58
C THR A 135 -22.85 -8.38 -21.75
N ILE A 136 -22.55 -7.48 -20.81
CA ILE A 136 -21.38 -7.51 -19.94
C ILE A 136 -21.85 -7.37 -18.49
N ILE A 137 -22.16 -8.51 -17.87
CA ILE A 137 -22.77 -8.63 -16.52
C ILE A 137 -21.84 -9.32 -15.51
N SER A 138 -20.56 -9.46 -15.85
CA SER A 138 -19.53 -10.11 -15.02
C SER A 138 -18.37 -9.14 -14.79
N ASN A 139 -17.62 -9.34 -13.70
CA ASN A 139 -16.44 -8.52 -13.38
C ASN A 139 -15.48 -8.39 -14.57
N GLN A 140 -14.84 -7.23 -14.66
CA GLN A 140 -13.80 -6.93 -15.64
C GLN A 140 -12.47 -6.77 -14.93
N ILE A 141 -11.36 -6.88 -15.65
CA ILE A 141 -10.01 -6.83 -15.06
C ILE A 141 -9.21 -5.74 -15.75
N ILE A 142 -8.61 -4.87 -14.95
CA ILE A 142 -7.57 -3.93 -15.35
C ILE A 142 -6.23 -4.54 -14.95
N GLY A 143 -5.27 -4.58 -15.86
CA GLY A 143 -3.88 -4.91 -15.55
C GLY A 143 -2.97 -3.70 -15.72
N TYR A 144 -1.86 -3.68 -14.97
CA TYR A 144 -0.83 -2.68 -15.10
C TYR A 144 0.57 -3.29 -14.98
N GLU A 145 1.54 -2.67 -15.63
CA GLU A 145 2.97 -2.95 -15.50
C GLU A 145 3.71 -1.62 -15.39
N ILE A 146 4.34 -1.36 -14.25
CA ILE A 146 5.05 -0.11 -13.94
C ILE A 146 6.55 -0.38 -14.07
N SER A 147 7.22 0.34 -14.96
CA SER A 147 8.67 0.37 -15.07
C SER A 147 9.24 1.45 -14.15
N TYR A 148 10.35 1.18 -13.48
CA TYR A 148 10.92 2.11 -12.52
C TYR A 148 12.45 2.06 -12.40
N ILE A 149 13.00 3.08 -11.73
CA ILE A 149 14.39 3.14 -11.29
C ILE A 149 14.42 3.32 -9.77
N SER A 150 15.13 2.45 -9.07
CA SER A 150 15.55 2.64 -7.67
C SER A 150 17.04 2.35 -7.57
N ASN A 151 17.82 3.24 -6.93
CA ASN A 151 19.27 3.07 -6.74
C ASN A 151 20.02 2.64 -8.02
N ASN A 152 19.71 3.28 -9.16
CA ASN A 152 20.25 2.97 -10.49
C ASN A 152 19.95 1.56 -11.04
N VAL A 153 19.09 0.78 -10.39
CA VAL A 153 18.53 -0.47 -10.91
C VAL A 153 17.25 -0.15 -11.65
N ARG A 154 17.10 -0.69 -12.86
CA ARG A 154 15.86 -0.63 -13.65
C ARG A 154 15.13 -1.95 -13.52
N ASP A 155 13.86 -1.89 -13.21
CA ASP A 155 13.01 -3.07 -13.12
C ASP A 155 11.54 -2.71 -13.37
N SER A 156 10.65 -3.70 -13.29
CA SER A 156 9.21 -3.52 -13.46
C SER A 156 8.41 -4.33 -12.44
N ILE A 157 7.22 -3.84 -12.10
CA ILE A 157 6.25 -4.55 -11.26
C ILE A 157 4.88 -4.53 -11.92
N ALA A 158 4.22 -5.68 -11.95
CA ALA A 158 2.92 -5.85 -12.57
C ALA A 158 1.87 -6.26 -11.55
N GLY A 159 0.61 -5.96 -11.86
CA GLY A 159 -0.52 -6.41 -11.07
C GLY A 159 -1.85 -6.18 -11.78
N THR A 160 -2.91 -6.59 -11.11
CA THR A 160 -4.28 -6.44 -11.60
C THR A 160 -5.16 -5.77 -10.56
N GLU A 161 -6.31 -5.28 -11.02
CA GLU A 161 -7.40 -4.75 -10.22
C GLU A 161 -8.73 -5.11 -10.89
N ASP A 162 -9.69 -5.54 -10.09
CA ASP A 162 -11.02 -5.90 -10.60
C ASP A 162 -11.92 -4.67 -10.70
N VAL A 163 -12.73 -4.63 -11.76
CA VAL A 163 -13.93 -3.80 -11.85
C VAL A 163 -15.11 -4.68 -11.54
N LEU A 164 -15.63 -4.54 -10.33
CA LEU A 164 -16.72 -5.34 -9.80
C LEU A 164 -18.02 -4.97 -10.52
N ILE A 165 -18.71 -5.97 -11.06
CA ILE A 165 -20.02 -5.81 -11.68
C ILE A 165 -21.00 -6.71 -10.93
N GLN A 166 -21.99 -6.08 -10.30
CA GLN A 166 -23.03 -6.79 -9.57
C GLN A 166 -24.34 -6.72 -10.34
N GLN A 167 -24.95 -7.87 -10.59
CA GLN A 167 -26.32 -7.93 -11.07
C GLN A 167 -27.25 -7.53 -9.92
N ALA A 168 -27.99 -6.45 -10.12
CA ALA A 168 -28.88 -5.88 -9.13
C ALA A 168 -30.33 -6.04 -9.57
N GLY A 169 -31.00 -7.03 -8.97
CA GLY A 169 -32.46 -7.16 -9.07
C GLY A 169 -33.18 -6.16 -8.15
N ALA A 170 -34.51 -6.12 -8.21
CA ALA A 170 -35.32 -5.19 -7.42
C ALA A 170 -35.13 -5.34 -5.89
N ASP A 171 -34.62 -6.48 -5.42
CA ASP A 171 -34.38 -6.79 -4.00
C ASP A 171 -32.90 -7.14 -3.69
N SER A 172 -31.96 -6.53 -4.41
CA SER A 172 -30.52 -6.72 -4.13
C SER A 172 -29.95 -5.61 -3.26
N TYR A 173 -28.98 -5.94 -2.40
CA TYR A 173 -28.30 -4.99 -1.52
C TYR A 173 -26.81 -4.97 -1.83
N SER A 174 -26.21 -3.80 -1.80
CA SER A 174 -24.75 -3.66 -1.87
C SER A 174 -24.25 -2.57 -0.93
N ILE A 175 -23.03 -2.74 -0.45
CA ILE A 175 -22.28 -1.73 0.28
C ILE A 175 -20.83 -1.78 -0.20
N ASN A 176 -20.20 -0.61 -0.31
CA ASN A 176 -18.79 -0.45 -0.64
C ASN A 176 -18.19 0.60 0.29
N ILE A 177 -17.00 0.32 0.82
CA ILE A 177 -16.15 1.28 1.52
C ILE A 177 -15.28 1.96 0.48
N THR A 178 -15.35 3.28 0.41
CA THR A 178 -14.45 4.08 -0.41
C THR A 178 -13.50 4.89 0.45
N THR A 179 -12.29 5.09 -0.08
CA THR A 179 -11.27 5.89 0.58
C THR A 179 -10.29 6.44 -0.46
N SER A 180 -9.78 7.65 -0.26
CA SER A 180 -8.77 8.24 -1.16
C SER A 180 -7.40 7.57 -1.00
N ARG A 181 -7.16 6.92 0.14
CA ARG A 181 -5.92 6.19 0.43
C ARG A 181 -6.16 5.05 1.41
N SER A 182 -5.62 3.89 1.11
CA SER A 182 -5.60 2.69 1.97
C SER A 182 -4.25 2.49 2.66
N THR A 183 -3.26 3.33 2.37
CA THR A 183 -1.94 3.31 3.01
C THR A 183 -1.70 4.64 3.73
N LEU A 184 -1.44 4.57 5.03
CA LEU A 184 -1.01 5.68 5.87
C LEU A 184 0.50 5.68 6.02
N ASN A 185 1.08 6.86 6.23
CA ASN A 185 2.52 7.05 6.38
C ASN A 185 2.85 8.29 7.24
N ALA A 186 4.13 8.59 7.42
CA ALA A 186 4.59 9.75 8.20
C ALA A 186 4.03 11.11 7.71
N THR A 187 3.71 11.24 6.42
CA THR A 187 3.10 12.42 5.80
C THR A 187 1.57 12.33 5.82
N ASP A 188 1.02 11.23 5.30
CA ASP A 188 -0.43 10.97 5.23
C ASP A 188 -0.90 10.18 6.45
N LYS A 189 -1.12 10.89 7.57
CA LYS A 189 -1.36 10.26 8.88
C LYS A 189 -2.79 9.78 9.11
N SER A 190 -3.70 10.06 8.20
CA SER A 190 -5.10 9.65 8.32
C SER A 190 -5.77 9.46 6.96
N THR A 191 -6.87 8.73 7.01
CA THR A 191 -7.78 8.53 5.89
C THR A 191 -9.22 8.49 6.39
N THR A 192 -10.16 8.82 5.51
CA THR A 192 -11.59 8.67 5.78
C THR A 192 -12.10 7.47 4.99
N LEU A 193 -12.75 6.55 5.69
CA LEU A 193 -13.50 5.45 5.08
C LEU A 193 -14.96 5.87 4.99
N THR A 194 -15.55 5.76 3.80
CA THR A 194 -16.94 6.16 3.54
C THR A 194 -17.73 4.97 3.04
N ALA A 195 -18.82 4.63 3.73
CA ALA A 195 -19.76 3.64 3.26
C ALA A 195 -20.68 4.23 2.17
N THR A 196 -20.80 3.52 1.06
CA THR A 196 -21.74 3.79 -0.03
C THR A 196 -22.58 2.55 -0.25
N TYR A 197 -23.90 2.70 -0.34
CA TYR A 197 -24.83 1.57 -0.34
C TYR A 197 -25.95 1.75 -1.37
N LEU A 198 -26.41 0.64 -1.94
CA LEU A 198 -27.49 0.58 -2.92
C LEU A 198 -28.56 -0.44 -2.51
N TYR A 199 -29.80 -0.14 -2.88
CA TYR A 199 -30.92 -1.08 -2.95
C TYR A 199 -31.38 -1.18 -4.41
N GLY A 200 -31.28 -2.36 -4.99
CA GLY A 200 -31.26 -2.55 -6.44
C GLY A 200 -30.12 -1.75 -7.07
N THR A 201 -30.44 -0.94 -8.08
CA THR A 201 -29.53 0.00 -8.75
C THR A 201 -29.62 1.42 -8.18
N LYS A 202 -30.33 1.65 -7.07
CA LYS A 202 -30.56 2.99 -6.54
C LYS A 202 -29.85 3.19 -5.21
N PRO A 203 -29.21 4.36 -4.98
CA PRO A 203 -28.80 4.74 -3.63
C PRO A 203 -30.00 4.74 -2.69
N ILE A 204 -29.82 4.21 -1.47
CA ILE A 204 -30.82 4.34 -0.42
C ILE A 204 -30.83 5.82 0.00
N SER A 205 -32.01 6.46 -0.03
CA SER A 205 -32.14 7.87 0.36
C SER A 205 -31.90 8.06 1.86
N ASP A 206 -31.47 9.24 2.27
CA ASP A 206 -31.22 9.54 3.70
C ASP A 206 -32.48 9.35 4.55
N GLU A 207 -33.66 9.68 4.01
CA GLU A 207 -34.95 9.50 4.66
C GLU A 207 -35.31 8.03 4.89
N GLU A 208 -35.06 7.18 3.89
CA GLU A 208 -35.28 5.74 3.98
C GLU A 208 -34.27 5.12 4.94
N PHE A 209 -33.01 5.54 4.83
CA PHE A 209 -31.92 5.07 5.67
C PHE A 209 -32.23 5.33 7.14
N ALA A 210 -32.63 6.55 7.50
CA ALA A 210 -32.92 6.92 8.88
C ALA A 210 -34.08 6.12 9.53
N LYS A 211 -34.99 5.56 8.73
CA LYS A 211 -36.15 4.80 9.21
C LYS A 211 -35.84 3.31 9.36
N ASN A 212 -35.21 2.73 8.33
CA ASN A 212 -35.18 1.28 8.14
C ASN A 212 -33.76 0.70 8.08
N TRP A 213 -32.72 1.53 8.16
CA TRP A 213 -31.34 1.10 7.98
C TRP A 213 -30.41 1.57 9.09
N LYS A 214 -29.32 0.84 9.28
CA LYS A 214 -28.19 1.30 10.09
C LYS A 214 -26.88 0.70 9.58
N LEU A 215 -25.77 1.32 9.96
CA LEU A 215 -24.42 0.77 9.76
C LEU A 215 -23.84 0.29 11.09
N GLU A 216 -23.04 -0.77 11.02
CA GLU A 216 -22.15 -1.20 12.08
C GLU A 216 -20.73 -1.33 11.53
N TRP A 217 -19.80 -0.56 12.09
CA TRP A 217 -18.38 -0.61 11.75
C TRP A 217 -17.62 -1.56 12.67
N TYR A 218 -16.64 -2.25 12.12
CA TYR A 218 -15.80 -3.21 12.83
C TYR A 218 -14.33 -2.95 12.47
N LYS A 219 -13.44 -3.02 13.46
CA LYS A 219 -11.99 -3.10 13.28
C LYS A 219 -11.56 -4.52 13.65
N ASP A 220 -10.87 -5.20 12.74
CA ASP A 220 -10.35 -6.55 12.94
C ASP A 220 -11.41 -7.50 13.52
N PHE A 221 -12.61 -7.43 12.92
CA PHE A 221 -13.82 -8.20 13.26
C PHE A 221 -14.45 -7.87 14.63
N VAL A 222 -13.97 -6.84 15.33
CA VAL A 222 -14.54 -6.35 16.59
C VAL A 222 -15.37 -5.10 16.34
N LEU A 223 -16.61 -5.07 16.87
CA LEU A 223 -17.53 -3.95 16.72
C LEU A 223 -16.93 -2.66 17.31
N MET A 224 -16.92 -1.59 16.51
CA MET A 224 -16.50 -0.26 16.93
C MET A 224 -17.67 0.45 17.61
N SER A 225 -17.63 0.54 18.95
CA SER A 225 -18.69 1.16 19.73
C SER A 225 -18.96 2.61 19.30
N GLY A 226 -20.24 2.95 19.11
CA GLY A 226 -20.68 4.30 18.75
C GLY A 226 -20.44 4.71 17.28
N GLN A 227 -19.80 3.87 16.46
CA GLN A 227 -19.55 4.16 15.05
C GLN A 227 -20.68 3.61 14.16
N ASN A 228 -21.70 4.44 13.95
CA ASN A 228 -22.87 4.12 13.11
C ASN A 228 -23.06 5.10 11.93
N GLY A 229 -22.18 6.10 11.81
CA GLY A 229 -22.19 7.06 10.73
C GLY A 229 -21.73 6.48 9.40
N LYS A 230 -22.02 7.21 8.32
CA LYS A 230 -21.59 6.86 6.95
C LYS A 230 -20.07 6.88 6.78
N THR A 231 -19.36 7.61 7.64
CA THR A 231 -17.92 7.79 7.57
C THR A 231 -17.27 7.47 8.89
N ILE A 232 -16.07 6.89 8.84
CA ILE A 232 -15.14 6.84 9.97
C ILE A 232 -13.80 7.43 9.56
N THR A 233 -13.12 8.10 10.50
CA THR A 233 -11.74 8.54 10.32
C THR A 233 -10.82 7.49 10.92
N VAL A 234 -9.89 7.00 10.11
CA VAL A 234 -8.84 6.06 10.52
C VAL A 234 -7.53 6.81 10.54
N THR A 235 -6.85 6.76 11.68
CA THR A 235 -5.52 7.33 11.90
C THR A 235 -4.47 6.24 12.03
N ARG A 236 -3.19 6.62 12.00
CA ARG A 236 -2.07 5.69 12.22
C ARG A 236 -2.19 4.91 13.53
N SER A 237 -2.63 5.54 14.62
CA SER A 237 -2.81 4.85 15.92
C SER A 237 -3.94 3.81 15.92
N ASP A 238 -4.81 3.82 14.90
CA ASP A 238 -5.88 2.84 14.75
C ASP A 238 -5.43 1.60 13.96
N VAL A 239 -4.21 1.57 13.41
CA VAL A 239 -3.72 0.53 12.51
C VAL A 239 -2.47 -0.14 13.10
N ASP A 240 -2.54 -1.44 13.36
CA ASP A 240 -1.43 -2.21 13.94
C ASP A 240 -0.59 -2.83 12.80
N GLY A 241 0.16 -1.99 12.09
CA GLY A 241 0.81 -2.31 10.80
C GLY A 241 -0.17 -2.51 9.64
N SER A 242 -1.14 -3.41 9.78
CA SER A 242 -2.23 -3.58 8.82
C SER A 242 -3.50 -4.10 9.50
N SER A 243 -4.58 -3.32 9.43
CA SER A 243 -5.88 -3.65 10.03
C SER A 243 -6.97 -3.70 8.97
N VAL A 244 -8.00 -4.52 9.23
CA VAL A 244 -9.19 -4.62 8.39
C VAL A 244 -10.33 -3.83 9.02
N PHE A 245 -10.88 -2.87 8.29
CA PHE A 245 -12.08 -2.14 8.65
C PHE A 245 -13.23 -2.66 7.81
N SER A 246 -14.27 -3.18 8.45
CA SER A 246 -15.45 -3.68 7.74
C SER A 246 -16.72 -2.99 8.19
N VAL A 247 -17.67 -2.85 7.28
CA VAL A 247 -18.98 -2.26 7.56
C VAL A 247 -20.07 -3.23 7.16
N LYS A 248 -21.08 -3.35 8.03
CA LYS A 248 -22.33 -4.06 7.72
C LYS A 248 -23.43 -3.04 7.44
N LEU A 249 -24.18 -3.27 6.37
CA LEU A 249 -25.47 -2.63 6.14
C LEU A 249 -26.57 -3.51 6.74
N LEU A 250 -27.29 -3.00 7.72
CA LEU A 250 -28.39 -3.71 8.36
C LEU A 250 -29.73 -3.08 8.03
N HIS A 251 -30.71 -3.92 7.71
CA HIS A 251 -32.11 -3.54 7.49
C HIS A 251 -32.97 -3.93 8.69
N LYS A 252 -33.98 -3.13 8.98
CA LYS A 252 -34.96 -3.42 10.03
C LYS A 252 -36.01 -4.42 9.52
N GLU A 253 -36.13 -5.55 10.20
CA GLU A 253 -37.13 -6.58 9.92
C GLU A 253 -37.89 -6.91 11.21
N GLY A 254 -39.06 -6.29 11.37
CA GLY A 254 -39.77 -6.27 12.64
C GLY A 254 -38.95 -5.56 13.72
N ASP A 255 -38.69 -6.24 14.82
CA ASP A 255 -37.87 -5.74 15.93
C ASP A 255 -36.38 -6.08 15.79
N ASN A 256 -35.99 -6.80 14.71
CA ASN A 256 -34.63 -7.27 14.50
C ASN A 256 -33.89 -6.43 13.45
N TRP A 257 -32.56 -6.37 13.60
CA TRP A 257 -31.67 -5.82 12.59
C TRP A 257 -30.96 -6.95 11.86
N VAL A 258 -31.15 -7.05 10.55
CA VAL A 258 -30.64 -8.14 9.73
C VAL A 258 -29.58 -7.59 8.77
N ALA A 259 -28.39 -8.19 8.78
CA ALA A 259 -27.32 -7.81 7.87
C ALA A 259 -27.69 -8.19 6.42
N LYS A 260 -27.65 -7.20 5.53
CA LYS A 260 -27.98 -7.34 4.11
C LYS A 260 -26.77 -7.34 3.20
N ALA A 261 -25.75 -6.57 3.56
CA ALA A 261 -24.49 -6.50 2.82
C ALA A 261 -23.33 -6.21 3.78
N VAL A 262 -22.13 -6.65 3.40
CA VAL A 262 -20.89 -6.41 4.14
C VAL A 262 -19.81 -6.05 3.14
N ASP A 263 -18.97 -5.10 3.51
CA ASP A 263 -17.73 -4.82 2.79
C ASP A 263 -16.58 -4.59 3.76
N ALA A 264 -15.34 -4.78 3.28
CA ALA A 264 -14.13 -4.66 4.07
C ALA A 264 -13.02 -3.95 3.29
N GLN A 265 -12.41 -2.96 3.94
CA GLN A 265 -11.24 -2.24 3.46
C GLN A 265 -10.05 -2.53 4.38
N ARG A 266 -8.95 -2.98 3.80
CA ARG A 266 -7.67 -3.04 4.51
C ARG A 266 -7.03 -1.66 4.52
N VAL A 267 -6.60 -1.20 5.68
CA VAL A 267 -5.75 -0.02 5.83
C VAL A 267 -4.42 -0.47 6.40
N THR A 268 -3.33 -0.08 5.75
CA THR A 268 -1.97 -0.40 6.16
C THR A 268 -1.26 0.88 6.59
N ASP A 269 -0.57 0.84 7.71
CA ASP A 269 0.40 1.86 8.08
C ASP A 269 1.77 1.37 7.62
N ASP A 270 2.26 1.91 6.50
CA ASP A 270 3.57 1.54 5.95
C ASP A 270 4.74 2.12 6.75
N SER A 271 4.41 2.93 7.76
CA SER A 271 5.36 3.57 8.63
C SER A 271 5.34 2.94 10.04
N ASP A 272 4.39 2.05 10.37
CA ASP A 272 4.33 1.27 11.65
C ASP A 272 5.28 0.07 11.67
N GLU A 273 6.47 0.32 11.15
CA GLU A 273 7.59 -0.60 11.20
C GLU A 273 8.47 -0.23 12.39
N TRP A 274 8.75 -1.23 13.23
CA TRP A 274 9.86 -1.15 14.16
C TRP A 274 11.15 -1.33 13.37
N ILE A 275 11.83 -0.22 13.13
CA ILE A 275 13.08 -0.22 12.37
C ILE A 275 14.24 -0.07 13.34
N ILE A 276 15.17 -1.01 13.29
CA ILE A 276 16.50 -0.79 13.85
C ILE A 276 17.31 -0.06 12.78
N ASP A 277 17.73 1.16 13.07
CA ASP A 277 18.73 1.85 12.27
C ASP A 277 20.11 1.55 12.82
N SER A 278 21.07 1.36 11.91
CA SER A 278 22.49 1.31 12.23
C SER A 278 23.21 2.41 11.46
N ASN A 279 23.38 3.56 12.11
CA ASN A 279 23.95 4.75 11.48
C ASN A 279 25.47 4.80 11.73
N PRO A 280 26.30 5.21 10.76
CA PRO A 280 27.70 5.54 11.03
C PRO A 280 27.79 6.53 12.18
N ASP A 281 28.79 6.37 13.05
CA ASP A 281 28.94 7.24 14.22
C ASP A 281 29.38 8.69 13.88
N GLY A 282 29.68 8.95 12.59
CA GLY A 282 30.06 10.26 12.05
C GLY A 282 31.50 10.69 12.37
N ALA A 283 32.23 9.91 13.18
CA ALA A 283 33.60 10.21 13.62
C ALA A 283 34.61 9.15 13.14
N ASN A 284 34.15 7.98 12.73
CA ASN A 284 34.97 6.85 12.31
C ASN A 284 34.49 6.33 10.94
N PRO A 285 35.32 5.53 10.25
CA PRO A 285 34.92 4.90 9.00
C PRO A 285 33.64 4.05 9.16
N ASP A 286 32.84 4.00 8.10
CA ASP A 286 31.69 3.12 7.95
C ASP A 286 32.04 1.79 7.23
N ALA A 287 33.32 1.59 6.91
CA ALA A 287 33.87 0.40 6.29
C ALA A 287 35.07 -0.16 7.08
N ILE A 288 35.21 -1.49 7.04
CA ILE A 288 36.31 -2.22 7.67
C ILE A 288 37.50 -2.25 6.70
N SER A 289 38.70 -1.98 7.21
CA SER A 289 39.96 -2.25 6.50
C SER A 289 40.92 -3.02 7.41
N LYS A 290 42.09 -3.40 6.89
CA LYS A 290 43.13 -4.05 7.71
C LYS A 290 43.63 -3.17 8.87
N THR A 291 43.43 -1.86 8.78
CA THR A 291 43.96 -0.87 9.73
C THR A 291 42.88 0.01 10.36
N SER A 292 41.61 -0.17 10.00
CA SER A 292 40.50 0.64 10.51
C SER A 292 39.25 -0.19 10.77
N ASN A 293 38.55 0.15 11.84
CA ASN A 293 37.27 -0.47 12.20
C ASN A 293 36.11 0.34 11.66
N ALA A 294 35.01 -0.34 11.33
CA ALA A 294 33.74 0.33 11.07
C ALA A 294 33.00 0.55 12.39
N LYS A 295 32.39 1.72 12.58
CA LYS A 295 31.60 2.00 13.79
C LYS A 295 30.22 2.56 13.47
N PHE A 296 29.24 2.01 14.18
CA PHE A 296 27.84 2.37 14.04
C PHE A 296 27.19 2.60 15.40
N VAL A 297 26.19 3.47 15.41
CA VAL A 297 25.29 3.70 16.54
C VAL A 297 23.90 3.19 16.17
N LEU A 298 23.39 2.28 16.99
CA LEU A 298 22.07 1.70 16.85
C LEU A 298 21.03 2.66 17.42
N SER A 299 19.94 2.84 16.67
CA SER A 299 18.73 3.46 17.17
C SER A 299 17.52 2.64 16.77
N LEU A 300 16.49 2.68 17.60
CA LEU A 300 15.20 2.10 17.27
C LEU A 300 14.27 3.22 16.86
N LYS A 301 13.56 3.04 15.76
CA LYS A 301 12.44 3.89 15.36
C LYS A 301 11.16 3.09 15.47
N GLN A 302 10.11 3.79 15.88
CA GLN A 302 8.74 3.36 15.71
C GLN A 302 8.05 4.48 14.95
N ASN A 303 7.30 4.19 13.90
CA ASN A 303 6.52 5.21 13.22
C ASN A 303 7.36 6.34 12.59
N GLY A 304 8.61 6.03 12.19
CA GLY A 304 9.59 6.99 11.69
C GLY A 304 10.19 7.92 12.76
N VAL A 305 9.72 7.82 14.00
CA VAL A 305 10.17 8.62 15.14
C VAL A 305 11.15 7.80 15.97
N LYS A 306 12.24 8.43 16.43
CA LYS A 306 13.21 7.79 17.32
C LYS A 306 12.51 7.36 18.61
N TYR A 307 12.55 6.06 18.90
CA TYR A 307 12.07 5.51 20.17
C TYR A 307 13.01 5.93 21.30
N THR A 308 12.43 6.47 22.38
CA THR A 308 13.17 7.04 23.53
C THR A 308 13.08 6.20 24.80
N GLY A 309 12.33 5.09 24.77
CA GLY A 309 12.25 4.17 25.90
C GLY A 309 13.53 3.37 26.11
N THR A 310 13.54 2.54 27.15
CA THR A 310 14.68 1.68 27.47
C THR A 310 14.77 0.54 26.46
N ILE A 311 15.93 0.43 25.80
CA ILE A 311 16.21 -0.63 24.82
C ILE A 311 17.40 -1.45 25.29
N THR A 312 17.26 -2.77 25.29
CA THR A 312 18.38 -3.70 25.45
C THR A 312 18.83 -4.20 24.09
N TRP A 313 20.09 -3.93 23.74
CA TRP A 313 20.68 -4.28 22.45
C TRP A 313 21.59 -5.51 22.57
N GLY A 314 21.42 -6.46 21.66
CA GLY A 314 22.35 -7.56 21.43
C GLY A 314 22.63 -7.71 19.94
N TRP A 315 23.81 -8.16 19.56
CA TRP A 315 24.16 -8.37 18.16
C TRP A 315 25.19 -9.48 17.95
N GLU A 316 25.14 -10.14 16.81
CA GLU A 316 26.04 -11.22 16.41
C GLU A 316 26.64 -10.91 15.05
N VAL A 317 27.92 -11.22 14.83
CA VAL A 317 28.65 -10.94 13.58
C VAL A 317 29.02 -12.26 12.91
N TYR A 318 28.82 -12.33 11.61
CA TYR A 318 29.07 -13.45 10.74
C TYR A 318 29.99 -13.01 9.59
N ASN A 319 31.02 -13.78 9.28
CA ASN A 319 31.88 -13.52 8.12
C ASN A 319 31.21 -13.99 6.81
N ALA A 320 31.86 -13.72 5.66
CA ALA A 320 31.34 -14.12 4.35
C ALA A 320 31.17 -15.64 4.12
N LEU A 321 31.73 -16.49 5.00
CA LEU A 321 31.47 -17.94 5.01
C LEU A 321 30.29 -18.32 5.91
N ASN A 322 29.52 -17.34 6.37
CA ASN A 322 28.41 -17.47 7.31
C ASN A 322 28.81 -18.08 8.67
N VAL A 323 30.09 -17.97 9.03
CA VAL A 323 30.59 -18.40 10.34
C VAL A 323 30.46 -17.25 11.32
N LYS A 324 29.82 -17.50 12.47
CA LYS A 324 29.74 -16.52 13.55
C LYS A 324 31.14 -16.25 14.10
N THR A 325 31.60 -15.01 13.96
CA THR A 325 32.93 -14.56 14.41
C THR A 325 32.87 -13.77 15.71
N TYR A 326 31.70 -13.20 16.07
CA TYR A 326 31.59 -12.39 17.27
C TYR A 326 30.15 -12.28 17.82
N THR A 327 30.02 -11.97 19.11
CA THR A 327 28.77 -11.59 19.78
C THR A 327 29.03 -10.35 20.64
N GLY A 328 28.19 -9.34 20.52
CA GLY A 328 28.28 -8.08 21.24
C GLY A 328 26.94 -7.61 21.81
N SER A 329 27.00 -6.53 22.58
CA SER A 329 25.85 -5.90 23.21
C SER A 329 26.02 -4.39 23.31
N GLY A 330 24.93 -3.68 23.60
CA GLY A 330 24.92 -2.22 23.67
C GLY A 330 24.69 -1.55 22.31
N ALA A 331 24.42 -0.24 22.36
CA ALA A 331 24.01 0.54 21.18
C ALA A 331 25.15 0.94 20.25
N ASN A 332 26.42 0.82 20.67
CA ASN A 332 27.57 1.15 19.84
C ASN A 332 28.18 -0.13 19.28
N VAL A 333 28.19 -0.26 17.96
CA VAL A 333 28.73 -1.43 17.24
C VAL A 333 30.10 -1.05 16.70
N THR A 334 31.10 -1.90 16.92
CA THR A 334 32.43 -1.77 16.32
C THR A 334 32.78 -3.07 15.61
N LEU A 335 32.96 -3.00 14.29
CA LEU A 335 33.30 -4.14 13.45
C LEU A 335 34.78 -4.06 13.06
N THR A 336 35.51 -5.15 13.25
CA THR A 336 36.98 -5.18 13.08
C THR A 336 37.40 -6.10 11.93
N ALA A 337 38.63 -5.94 11.46
CA ALA A 337 39.20 -6.81 10.43
C ALA A 337 39.15 -8.29 10.81
N GLU A 338 39.37 -8.64 12.08
CA GLU A 338 39.36 -10.05 12.50
C GLU A 338 37.97 -10.69 12.39
N MET A 339 36.90 -9.90 12.57
CA MET A 339 35.52 -10.37 12.39
C MET A 339 35.21 -10.68 10.92
N ALA A 340 35.93 -10.05 9.99
CA ALA A 340 35.85 -10.21 8.53
C ALA A 340 36.71 -11.36 7.98
N LYS A 341 37.50 -12.02 8.82
CA LYS A 341 38.44 -13.05 8.39
C LYS A 341 37.70 -14.34 8.00
N CYS A 342 37.95 -14.80 6.79
CA CYS A 342 37.48 -16.06 6.24
C CYS A 342 38.60 -17.08 6.30
N VAL A 343 38.33 -18.22 6.97
CA VAL A 343 39.25 -19.36 7.09
C VAL A 343 38.60 -20.54 6.36
N PRO A 344 38.74 -20.62 5.02
CA PRO A 344 38.09 -21.68 4.23
C PRO A 344 38.70 -23.06 4.48
N ASP A 345 39.93 -23.10 4.99
CA ASP A 345 40.70 -24.32 5.24
C ASP A 345 41.55 -24.12 6.51
N ALA A 346 41.12 -24.69 7.63
CA ALA A 346 41.80 -24.54 8.92
C ALA A 346 43.22 -25.13 8.94
N SER A 347 43.53 -26.02 7.99
CA SER A 347 44.85 -26.65 7.86
C SER A 347 45.84 -25.84 7.01
N ASN A 348 45.36 -24.82 6.29
CA ASN A 348 46.17 -24.01 5.38
C ASN A 348 45.91 -22.51 5.56
N GLN A 349 46.68 -21.90 6.47
CA GLN A 349 46.58 -20.47 6.78
C GLN A 349 46.85 -19.55 5.57
N GLY A 350 47.55 -20.03 4.54
CA GLY A 350 47.83 -19.26 3.31
C GLY A 350 46.60 -19.01 2.44
N LYS A 351 45.47 -19.69 2.71
CA LYS A 351 44.19 -19.48 2.02
C LYS A 351 43.25 -18.52 2.75
N ASN A 352 43.66 -17.98 3.90
CA ASN A 352 42.85 -17.04 4.64
C ASN A 352 42.72 -15.72 3.86
N TYR A 353 41.53 -15.16 3.85
CA TYR A 353 41.26 -13.86 3.24
C TYR A 353 40.30 -13.06 4.10
N TYR A 354 40.17 -11.77 3.81
CA TYR A 354 39.23 -10.88 4.49
C TYR A 354 38.12 -10.51 3.50
N SER A 355 36.87 -10.55 3.96
CA SER A 355 35.69 -10.26 3.13
C SER A 355 34.60 -9.62 3.98
N ASP A 356 33.38 -9.53 3.44
CA ASP A 356 32.26 -8.84 4.07
C ASP A 356 31.85 -9.48 5.40
N VAL A 357 31.19 -8.67 6.23
CA VAL A 357 30.54 -9.13 7.45
C VAL A 357 29.06 -8.82 7.41
N ALA A 358 28.26 -9.79 7.84
CA ALA A 358 26.88 -9.58 8.24
C ALA A 358 26.84 -9.46 9.76
N TYR A 359 26.00 -8.59 10.29
CA TYR A 359 25.68 -8.60 11.71
C TYR A 359 24.18 -8.52 11.93
N GLU A 360 23.69 -9.39 12.80
CA GLU A 360 22.29 -9.44 13.19
C GLU A 360 22.14 -8.74 14.53
N VAL A 361 21.20 -7.79 14.62
CA VAL A 361 20.91 -7.02 15.82
C VAL A 361 19.54 -7.41 16.33
N THR A 362 19.43 -7.55 17.65
CA THR A 362 18.18 -7.71 18.37
C THR A 362 18.00 -6.55 19.34
N ALA A 363 16.84 -5.91 19.27
CA ALA A 363 16.37 -4.95 20.26
C ALA A 363 15.29 -5.62 21.13
N SER A 364 15.45 -5.56 22.45
CA SER A 364 14.40 -5.96 23.40
C SER A 364 13.90 -4.72 24.14
N ILE A 365 12.59 -4.49 24.08
CA ILE A 365 11.90 -3.41 24.79
C ILE A 365 11.13 -3.99 25.98
N SER A 366 11.17 -3.29 27.11
CA SER A 366 10.54 -3.69 28.38
C SER A 366 9.10 -3.24 28.48
#